data_AF-A0A5N9G8A2-F1
#
_entry.id   AF-A0A5N9G8A2-F1
#
_cell.length_a   1.000
_cell.length_b   1.000
_cell.length_c   1.000
_cell.angle_alpha   90.00
_cell.angle_beta   90.00
_cell.angle_gamma   90.00
#
_symmetry.space_group_name_H-M   'P 1'
#
loop_
_entity.id
_entity.type
_entity.pdbx_description
1 polymer ?
#
loop_
_entity_poly.entity_id
_entity_poly.type
_entity_poly.pdbx_seq_one_letter_code
_entity_poly.pdbx_strand_id
1 'polypeptide(L)'
;MQYNRLGRSGLKVSEICLGTNMFGEGYVDDRRVFSVVDAAREHGVNFIDTADAYHSGMSEQVVGRAVHADRHDFVIATKGFIATGPGPNDVGLSRKHLTQAVEDSLRRLDTEYIDLYQVHYWDPDTPIEETLRTLDDMVRQGKIRYLGCSNFAGWQLMRALWASDKHGYERFESVQPEYNFAKRDIETELFPACLDQQVSVIPYQVFMGGVLTGTYDAKVQPPEDSHMASRHAARAKGTYWNDSTFRMIETLRTVASELGASVPQIVLAWTLSKPEVTSVIVGSSRPEQVASNVSATDVVLPPEVLDRLNALGE
;
A
#
# COMPACT_ATOMS: atom_id res chain seq x y z
N MET A 1 17.79 -6.30 1.22
CA MET A 1 16.74 -5.25 1.23
C MET A 1 17.38 -3.90 0.98
N GLN A 2 16.86 -3.14 0.02
CA GLN A 2 17.19 -1.72 -0.17
C GLN A 2 16.20 -0.85 0.63
N TYR A 3 16.67 0.32 1.06
CA TYR A 3 15.86 1.27 1.83
C TYR A 3 15.89 2.65 1.21
N ASN A 4 14.70 3.20 0.97
CA ASN A 4 14.51 4.51 0.36
C ASN A 4 14.03 5.52 1.39
N ARG A 5 14.34 6.80 1.19
CA ARG A 5 13.80 7.88 2.03
C ARG A 5 12.33 8.10 1.69
N LEU A 6 11.48 8.28 2.71
CA LEU A 6 10.08 8.63 2.53
C LEU A 6 9.92 10.15 2.40
N GLY A 7 9.59 10.62 1.21
CA GLY A 7 9.44 12.03 0.88
C GLY A 7 10.72 12.83 1.14
N ARG A 8 10.55 14.02 1.74
CA ARG A 8 11.63 14.92 2.15
C ARG A 8 12.08 14.68 3.59
N SER A 9 11.74 13.54 4.17
CA SER A 9 12.02 13.22 5.56
C SER A 9 13.35 12.47 5.76
N GLY A 10 13.70 12.24 7.03
CA GLY A 10 14.78 11.34 7.43
C GLY A 10 14.36 9.87 7.58
N LEU A 11 13.07 9.56 7.44
CA LEU A 11 12.53 8.21 7.59
C LEU A 11 12.95 7.35 6.40
N LYS A 12 13.35 6.10 6.69
CA LYS A 12 13.72 5.12 5.67
C LYS A 12 12.76 3.93 5.69
N VAL A 13 12.24 3.57 4.52
CA VAL A 13 11.33 2.44 4.32
C VAL A 13 11.94 1.43 3.34
N SER A 14 11.66 0.15 3.54
CA SER A 14 12.03 -0.92 2.63
C SER A 14 11.32 -0.78 1.28
N GLU A 15 11.97 -1.17 0.17
CA GLU A 15 11.36 -1.19 -1.17
C GLU A 15 10.11 -2.06 -1.27
N ILE A 16 10.02 -3.08 -0.43
CA ILE A 16 8.80 -3.87 -0.26
C ILE A 16 8.10 -3.41 1.03
N CYS A 17 6.81 -3.13 0.92
CA CYS A 17 5.92 -2.85 2.03
C CYS A 17 4.94 -4.02 2.21
N LEU A 18 4.83 -4.54 3.44
CA LEU A 18 3.88 -5.60 3.77
C LEU A 18 2.47 -5.00 3.92
N GLY A 19 1.63 -5.24 2.91
CA GLY A 19 0.20 -4.91 2.96
C GLY A 19 -0.59 -5.94 3.76
N THR A 20 -1.44 -5.46 4.66
CA THR A 20 -2.12 -6.31 5.68
C THR A 20 -3.63 -6.43 5.46
N ASN A 21 -4.10 -6.15 4.25
CA ASN A 21 -5.52 -6.18 3.87
C ASN A 21 -6.15 -7.59 3.87
N MET A 22 -5.37 -8.64 4.15
CA MET A 22 -5.85 -10.02 4.33
C MET A 22 -5.83 -10.45 5.81
N PHE A 23 -5.22 -9.64 6.68
CA PHE A 23 -5.03 -9.98 8.09
C PHE A 23 -6.34 -9.73 8.85
N GLY A 24 -6.90 -10.76 9.48
CA GLY A 24 -8.22 -10.70 10.08
C GLY A 24 -9.35 -11.26 9.19
N GLU A 25 -9.07 -11.77 8.00
CA GLU A 25 -10.05 -12.47 7.14
C GLU A 25 -10.44 -13.87 7.62
N GLY A 26 -9.83 -14.35 8.71
CA GLY A 26 -10.10 -15.67 9.28
C GLY A 26 -9.41 -16.84 8.58
N TYR A 27 -9.12 -16.76 7.26
CA TYR A 27 -8.31 -17.77 6.56
C TYR A 27 -6.80 -17.55 6.70
N VAL A 28 -6.39 -16.35 7.12
CA VAL A 28 -5.05 -16.06 7.67
C VAL A 28 -5.23 -15.92 9.17
N ASP A 29 -5.03 -17.03 9.90
CA ASP A 29 -5.08 -17.00 11.36
C ASP A 29 -3.91 -16.20 11.95
N ASP A 30 -4.04 -15.79 13.22
CA ASP A 30 -3.04 -14.99 13.92
C ASP A 30 -1.64 -15.62 13.91
N ARG A 31 -1.51 -16.95 14.00
CA ARG A 31 -0.20 -17.61 13.98
C ARG A 31 0.46 -17.46 12.62
N ARG A 32 -0.33 -17.57 11.55
CA ARG A 32 0.13 -17.34 10.19
C ARG A 32 0.51 -15.87 9.97
N VAL A 33 -0.27 -14.92 10.51
CA VAL A 33 0.09 -13.49 10.48
C VAL A 33 1.44 -13.26 11.17
N PHE A 34 1.64 -13.82 12.37
CA PHE A 34 2.91 -13.67 13.09
C PHE A 34 4.08 -14.23 12.29
N SER A 35 3.92 -15.42 11.70
CA SER A 35 4.96 -16.03 10.86
C SER A 35 5.29 -15.18 9.61
N VAL A 36 4.30 -14.49 9.03
CA VAL A 36 4.50 -13.58 7.90
C VAL A 36 5.26 -12.32 8.33
N VAL A 37 4.92 -11.74 9.48
CA VAL A 37 5.61 -10.56 10.03
C VAL A 37 7.05 -10.90 10.44
N ASP A 38 7.27 -12.07 11.05
CA ASP A 38 8.60 -12.58 11.38
C ASP A 38 9.46 -12.71 10.12
N ALA A 39 8.93 -13.36 9.08
CA ALA A 39 9.62 -13.49 7.80
C ALA A 39 9.90 -12.12 7.15
N ALA A 40 8.98 -11.15 7.26
CA ALA A 40 9.20 -9.79 6.79
C ALA A 40 10.41 -9.16 7.48
N ARG A 41 10.50 -9.27 8.81
CA ARG A 41 11.64 -8.80 9.58
C ARG A 41 12.94 -9.50 9.20
N GLU A 42 12.93 -10.83 9.11
CA GLU A 42 14.10 -11.65 8.74
C GLU A 42 14.67 -11.26 7.37
N HIS A 43 13.79 -10.88 6.43
CA HIS A 43 14.18 -10.40 5.10
C HIS A 43 14.45 -8.88 5.03
N GLY A 44 14.40 -8.18 6.16
CA GLY A 44 14.69 -6.74 6.28
C GLY A 44 13.54 -5.81 5.88
N VAL A 45 12.33 -6.32 5.65
CA VAL A 45 11.14 -5.47 5.46
C VAL A 45 10.83 -4.78 6.77
N ASN A 46 10.92 -3.44 6.77
CA ASN A 46 10.59 -2.63 7.94
C ASN A 46 9.27 -1.89 7.78
N PHE A 47 8.63 -1.93 6.62
CA PHE A 47 7.46 -1.11 6.33
C PHE A 47 6.18 -1.96 6.24
N ILE A 48 5.19 -1.66 7.08
CA ILE A 48 3.91 -2.37 7.17
C ILE A 48 2.77 -1.38 6.94
N ASP A 49 1.84 -1.72 6.05
CA ASP A 49 0.66 -0.92 5.73
C ASP A 49 -0.64 -1.64 6.16
N THR A 50 -1.44 -0.96 6.97
CA THR A 50 -2.76 -1.39 7.46
C THR A 50 -3.79 -0.26 7.36
N ALA A 51 -5.01 -0.44 7.83
CA ALA A 51 -6.03 0.60 7.92
C ALA A 51 -7.09 0.26 8.97
N ASP A 52 -7.72 1.29 9.53
CA ASP A 52 -8.85 1.18 10.46
C ASP A 52 -10.01 0.34 9.93
N ALA A 53 -10.32 0.47 8.64
CA ALA A 53 -11.42 -0.21 8.00
C ALA A 53 -11.10 -1.67 7.59
N TYR A 54 -9.83 -2.09 7.63
CA TYR A 54 -9.46 -3.46 7.24
C TYR A 54 -10.01 -4.46 8.26
N HIS A 55 -11.03 -5.19 7.79
CA HIS A 55 -11.81 -6.15 8.58
C HIS A 55 -12.32 -5.54 9.89
N SER A 56 -12.86 -4.32 9.82
CA SER A 56 -13.40 -3.60 10.98
C SER A 56 -12.35 -3.45 12.11
N GLY A 57 -11.12 -3.14 11.73
CA GLY A 57 -9.99 -2.90 12.63
C GLY A 57 -9.27 -4.17 13.09
N MET A 58 -9.69 -5.37 12.68
CA MET A 58 -8.99 -6.61 13.07
C MET A 58 -7.56 -6.68 12.53
N SER A 59 -7.31 -6.12 11.35
CA SER A 59 -5.96 -6.06 10.78
C SER A 59 -5.00 -5.29 11.70
N GLU A 60 -5.39 -4.10 12.17
CA GLU A 60 -4.59 -3.33 13.13
C GLU A 60 -4.36 -4.08 14.43
N GLN A 61 -5.37 -4.77 14.95
CA GLN A 61 -5.23 -5.53 16.19
C GLN A 61 -4.21 -6.66 16.09
N VAL A 62 -4.24 -7.41 14.99
CA VAL A 62 -3.29 -8.52 14.82
C VAL A 62 -1.90 -8.02 14.44
N VAL A 63 -1.79 -6.92 13.67
CA VAL A 63 -0.50 -6.25 13.40
C VAL A 63 0.13 -5.76 14.70
N GLY A 64 -0.64 -5.08 15.57
CA GLY A 64 -0.16 -4.62 16.87
C GLY A 64 0.42 -5.75 17.72
N ARG A 65 -0.30 -6.88 17.81
CA ARG A 65 0.21 -8.09 18.48
C ARG A 65 1.47 -8.66 17.83
N ALA A 66 1.53 -8.68 16.51
CA ALA A 66 2.65 -9.26 15.76
C ALA A 66 3.95 -8.48 15.93
N VAL A 67 3.86 -7.14 16.04
CA VAL A 67 5.04 -6.27 16.12
C VAL A 67 5.38 -5.82 17.54
N HIS A 68 4.54 -6.13 18.55
CA HIS A 68 4.66 -5.58 19.90
C HIS A 68 6.08 -5.69 20.50
N ALA A 69 6.74 -6.85 20.35
CA ALA A 69 8.08 -7.06 20.89
C ALA A 69 9.18 -6.23 20.22
N ASP A 70 8.99 -5.86 18.96
CA ASP A 70 9.98 -5.20 18.10
C ASP A 70 9.38 -3.94 17.45
N ARG A 71 8.44 -3.26 18.13
CA ARG A 71 7.66 -2.14 17.56
C ARG A 71 8.53 -1.06 16.91
N HIS A 72 9.71 -0.81 17.48
CA HIS A 72 10.65 0.20 16.99
C HIS A 72 11.42 -0.19 15.72
N ASP A 73 11.46 -1.48 15.37
CA ASP A 73 12.08 -1.96 14.13
C ASP A 73 11.20 -1.69 12.91
N PHE A 74 9.91 -1.44 13.13
CA PHE A 74 8.92 -1.26 12.07
C PHE A 74 8.47 0.20 11.92
N VAL A 75 8.31 0.60 10.66
CA VAL A 75 7.52 1.74 10.21
C VAL A 75 6.10 1.24 9.98
N ILE A 76 5.16 1.68 10.82
CA ILE A 76 3.74 1.29 10.68
C ILE A 76 2.96 2.43 10.05
N ALA A 77 2.39 2.13 8.88
CA ALA A 77 1.42 2.98 8.22
C ALA A 77 -0.01 2.50 8.50
N THR A 78 -0.89 3.42 8.91
CA THR A 78 -2.34 3.18 8.94
C THR A 78 -3.09 4.34 8.30
N LYS A 79 -4.41 4.21 8.18
CA LYS A 79 -5.27 5.13 7.43
C LYS A 79 -6.58 5.35 8.14
N GLY A 80 -7.17 6.52 7.89
CA GLY A 80 -8.56 6.81 8.22
C GLY A 80 -9.29 7.53 7.10
N PHE A 81 -10.59 7.28 6.99
CA PHE A 81 -11.60 7.94 6.12
C PHE A 81 -12.81 7.04 5.94
N ILE A 82 -12.58 5.75 5.67
CA ILE A 82 -13.65 4.79 5.32
C ILE A 82 -14.57 4.64 6.52
N ALA A 83 -15.87 4.43 6.26
CA ALA A 83 -16.86 4.25 7.30
C ALA A 83 -16.46 3.11 8.27
N THR A 84 -16.21 3.45 9.54
CA THR A 84 -15.92 2.50 10.63
C THR A 84 -17.13 2.24 11.52
N GLY A 85 -18.26 2.89 11.24
CA GLY A 85 -19.51 2.79 11.97
C GLY A 85 -20.71 3.28 11.15
N PRO A 86 -21.94 3.14 11.69
CA PRO A 86 -23.17 3.47 10.95
C PRO A 86 -23.54 4.97 11.01
N GLY A 87 -22.87 5.77 11.85
CA GLY A 87 -23.18 7.17 12.07
C GLY A 87 -22.63 8.10 10.98
N PRO A 88 -23.22 9.30 10.81
CA PRO A 88 -22.81 10.24 9.77
C PRO A 88 -21.40 10.84 9.98
N ASN A 89 -20.82 10.69 11.17
CA ASN A 89 -19.46 11.15 11.48
C ASN A 89 -18.49 9.98 11.68
N ASP A 90 -18.88 8.76 11.30
CA ASP A 90 -18.03 7.57 11.38
C ASP A 90 -17.26 7.36 10.06
N VAL A 91 -17.19 8.40 9.20
CA VAL A 91 -16.57 8.43 7.87
C VAL A 91 -16.03 9.84 7.59
N GLY A 92 -15.13 9.97 6.60
CA GLY A 92 -14.65 11.25 6.07
C GLY A 92 -13.40 11.76 6.77
N LEU A 93 -13.04 13.03 6.53
CA LEU A 93 -11.82 13.66 7.06
C LEU A 93 -12.10 14.80 8.04
N SER A 94 -13.34 14.91 8.53
CA SER A 94 -13.69 15.91 9.54
C SER A 94 -12.79 15.79 10.79
N ARG A 95 -12.59 16.90 11.50
CA ARG A 95 -11.82 16.90 12.75
C ARG A 95 -12.33 15.86 13.75
N LYS A 96 -13.65 15.71 13.84
CA LYS A 96 -14.32 14.76 14.74
C LYS A 96 -13.94 13.32 14.40
N HIS A 97 -14.08 12.94 13.13
CA HIS A 97 -13.80 11.58 12.71
C HIS A 97 -12.31 11.26 12.82
N LEU A 98 -11.44 12.10 12.26
CA LEU A 98 -9.99 11.86 12.27
C LEU A 98 -9.41 11.78 13.67
N THR A 99 -9.88 12.63 14.59
CA THR A 99 -9.44 12.54 15.98
C THR A 99 -9.76 11.18 16.58
N GLN A 100 -10.99 10.70 16.41
CA GLN A 100 -11.39 9.39 16.92
C GLN A 100 -10.67 8.23 16.21
N ALA A 101 -10.52 8.31 14.89
CA ALA A 101 -9.89 7.27 14.08
C ALA A 101 -8.42 7.06 14.47
N VAL A 102 -7.66 8.14 14.73
CA VAL A 102 -6.26 8.05 15.19
C VAL A 102 -6.19 7.38 16.57
N GLU A 103 -6.99 7.81 17.54
CA GLU A 103 -7.01 7.23 18.89
C GLU A 103 -7.38 5.74 18.88
N ASP A 104 -8.37 5.39 18.07
CA ASP A 104 -8.82 4.01 17.94
C ASP A 104 -7.77 3.12 17.27
N SER A 105 -7.04 3.67 16.29
CA SER A 105 -5.95 2.97 15.61
C SER A 105 -4.78 2.73 16.57
N LEU A 106 -4.36 3.74 17.36
CA LEU A 106 -3.33 3.60 18.39
C LEU A 106 -3.68 2.50 19.41
N ARG A 107 -4.94 2.49 19.87
CA ARG A 107 -5.45 1.48 20.80
C ARG A 107 -5.47 0.08 20.20
N ARG A 108 -5.82 -0.07 18.91
CA ARG A 108 -5.82 -1.38 18.23
C ARG A 108 -4.40 -1.87 17.96
N LEU A 109 -3.52 -0.98 17.52
CA LEU A 109 -2.10 -1.26 17.27
C LEU A 109 -1.28 -1.45 18.55
N ASP A 110 -1.83 -1.11 19.72
CA ASP A 110 -1.18 -1.19 21.02
C ASP A 110 0.17 -0.43 21.06
N THR A 111 0.13 0.82 20.59
CA THR A 111 1.31 1.70 20.45
C THR A 111 0.94 3.14 20.78
N GLU A 112 1.92 3.91 21.26
CA GLU A 112 1.74 5.34 21.58
C GLU A 112 1.90 6.25 20.35
N TYR A 113 2.42 5.71 19.24
CA TYR A 113 2.63 6.47 18.01
C TYR A 113 2.40 5.63 16.75
N ILE A 114 2.00 6.31 15.69
CA ILE A 114 1.94 5.84 14.31
C ILE A 114 3.06 6.52 13.52
N ASP A 115 3.84 5.74 12.75
CA ASP A 115 4.92 6.31 11.94
C ASP A 115 4.38 7.11 10.76
N LEU A 116 3.43 6.54 10.02
CA LEU A 116 2.80 7.19 8.88
C LEU A 116 1.28 7.10 8.98
N TYR A 117 0.60 8.24 9.14
CA TYR A 117 -0.86 8.27 9.07
C TYR A 117 -1.32 8.82 7.73
N GLN A 118 -2.14 8.05 7.03
CA GLN A 118 -2.59 8.39 5.69
C GLN A 118 -4.08 8.75 5.68
N VAL A 119 -4.45 9.81 4.96
CA VAL A 119 -5.86 10.02 4.60
C VAL A 119 -6.22 9.07 3.46
N HIS A 120 -7.19 8.17 3.66
CA HIS A 120 -7.40 7.02 2.75
C HIS A 120 -7.97 7.44 1.37
N TYR A 121 -8.74 8.52 1.32
CA TYR A 121 -9.34 9.09 0.11
C TYR A 121 -9.47 10.61 0.25
N TRP A 122 -9.63 11.30 -0.87
CA TRP A 122 -10.04 12.71 -0.87
C TRP A 122 -11.47 12.85 -0.34
N ASP A 123 -11.67 13.78 0.59
CA ASP A 123 -13.00 14.14 1.10
C ASP A 123 -13.47 15.46 0.46
N PRO A 124 -14.52 15.45 -0.37
CA PRO A 124 -15.07 16.68 -0.94
C PRO A 124 -15.88 17.51 0.07
N ASP A 125 -16.31 16.92 1.19
CA ASP A 125 -17.20 17.55 2.17
C ASP A 125 -16.43 18.26 3.30
N THR A 126 -15.16 17.88 3.50
CA THR A 126 -14.27 18.52 4.50
C THR A 126 -13.21 19.39 3.80
N PRO A 127 -13.11 20.70 4.13
CA PRO A 127 -12.01 21.53 3.65
C PRO A 127 -10.65 20.94 4.02
N ILE A 128 -9.72 20.92 3.06
CA ILE A 128 -8.40 20.30 3.26
C ILE A 128 -7.62 20.96 4.41
N GLU A 129 -7.83 22.25 4.66
CA GLU A 129 -7.23 22.98 5.77
C GLU A 129 -7.70 22.47 7.14
N GLU A 130 -8.96 22.02 7.27
CA GLU A 130 -9.45 21.42 8.52
C GLU A 130 -8.78 20.07 8.77
N THR A 131 -8.72 19.24 7.73
CA THR A 131 -8.03 17.94 7.73
C THR A 131 -6.57 18.10 8.14
N LEU A 132 -5.82 18.94 7.43
CA LEU A 132 -4.39 19.16 7.68
C LEU A 132 -4.13 19.74 9.06
N ARG A 133 -4.91 20.73 9.51
CA ARG A 133 -4.78 21.28 10.86
C ARG A 133 -5.04 20.22 11.93
N THR A 134 -6.02 19.35 11.72
CA THR A 134 -6.32 18.27 12.67
C THR A 134 -5.15 17.27 12.76
N LEU A 135 -4.56 16.90 11.62
CA LEU A 135 -3.41 16.00 11.59
C LEU A 135 -2.14 16.66 12.15
N ASP A 136 -1.92 17.95 11.90
CA ASP A 136 -0.85 18.75 12.50
C ASP A 136 -0.95 18.75 14.04
N ASP A 137 -2.16 18.96 14.58
CA ASP A 137 -2.41 18.88 16.02
C ASP A 137 -2.02 17.48 16.58
N MET A 138 -2.22 16.40 15.82
CA MET A 138 -1.85 15.03 16.22
C MET A 138 -0.35 14.75 16.12
N VAL A 139 0.34 15.33 15.14
CA VAL A 139 1.80 15.28 15.05
C VAL A 139 2.42 16.02 16.24
N ARG A 140 1.93 17.23 16.56
CA ARG A 140 2.39 18.00 17.74
C ARG A 140 2.16 17.27 19.06
N GLN A 141 1.10 16.48 19.17
CA GLN A 141 0.83 15.62 20.32
C GLN A 141 1.74 14.38 20.38
N GLY A 142 2.55 14.12 19.36
CA GLY A 142 3.43 12.97 19.30
C GLY A 142 2.72 11.65 18.96
N LYS A 143 1.46 11.70 18.51
CA LYS A 143 0.68 10.52 18.12
C LYS A 143 0.99 10.03 16.72
N ILE A 144 1.41 10.94 15.85
CA ILE A 144 1.77 10.65 14.46
C ILE A 144 3.16 11.23 14.20
N ARG A 145 4.00 10.53 13.42
CA ARG A 145 5.34 11.02 13.02
C ARG A 145 5.33 11.69 11.65
N TYR A 146 4.68 11.07 10.67
CA TYR A 146 4.61 11.55 9.29
C TYR A 146 3.19 11.41 8.75
N LEU A 147 2.85 12.28 7.78
CA LEU A 147 1.55 12.26 7.12
C LEU A 147 1.68 11.77 5.67
N GLY A 148 0.66 11.08 5.19
CA GLY A 148 0.51 10.72 3.79
C GLY A 148 -0.93 10.86 3.33
N CYS A 149 -1.15 10.64 2.04
CA CYS A 149 -2.49 10.55 1.46
C CYS A 149 -2.60 9.32 0.55
N SER A 150 -3.81 8.94 0.21
CA SER A 150 -4.10 7.81 -0.66
C SER A 150 -5.21 8.20 -1.62
N ASN A 151 -5.13 7.73 -2.86
CA ASN A 151 -6.15 7.97 -3.90
C ASN A 151 -6.45 9.45 -4.19
N PHE A 152 -5.42 10.30 -4.17
CA PHE A 152 -5.51 11.71 -4.55
C PHE A 152 -5.15 11.88 -6.03
N ALA A 153 -5.87 12.76 -6.74
CA ALA A 153 -5.43 13.28 -8.03
C ALA A 153 -4.26 14.27 -7.85
N GLY A 154 -3.47 14.51 -8.92
CA GLY A 154 -2.34 15.44 -8.88
C GLY A 154 -2.70 16.82 -8.34
N TRP A 155 -3.81 17.42 -8.81
CA TRP A 155 -4.26 18.74 -8.33
C TRP A 155 -4.69 18.73 -6.85
N GLN A 156 -5.23 17.62 -6.35
CA GLN A 156 -5.64 17.47 -4.95
C GLN A 156 -4.41 17.41 -4.04
N LEU A 157 -3.40 16.63 -4.45
CA LEU A 157 -2.12 16.59 -3.76
C LEU A 157 -1.48 17.98 -3.71
N MET A 158 -1.38 18.66 -4.86
CA MET A 158 -0.82 20.01 -4.94
C MET A 158 -1.57 21.02 -4.05
N ARG A 159 -2.91 20.92 -4.00
CA ARG A 159 -3.74 21.77 -3.12
C ARG A 159 -3.44 21.51 -1.65
N ALA A 160 -3.29 20.25 -1.24
CA ALA A 160 -2.96 19.91 0.14
C ALA A 160 -1.55 20.37 0.54
N LEU A 161 -0.56 20.19 -0.33
CA LEU A 161 0.81 20.66 -0.11
C LEU A 161 0.88 22.18 0.00
N TRP A 162 0.17 22.90 -0.88
CA TRP A 162 0.07 24.35 -0.81
C TRP A 162 -0.61 24.84 0.48
N ALA A 163 -1.69 24.18 0.91
CA ALA A 163 -2.34 24.53 2.17
C ALA A 163 -1.40 24.33 3.36
N SER A 164 -0.60 23.26 3.35
CA SER A 164 0.42 22.99 4.37
C SER A 164 1.48 24.10 4.40
N ASP A 165 2.05 24.45 3.24
CA ASP A 165 3.06 25.51 3.11
C ASP A 165 2.52 26.87 3.57
N LYS A 166 1.33 27.24 3.12
CA LYS A 166 0.68 28.52 3.46
C LYS A 166 0.42 28.68 4.94
N HIS A 167 0.02 27.60 5.62
CA HIS A 167 -0.40 27.64 7.02
C HIS A 167 0.67 27.13 8.00
N GLY A 168 1.80 26.62 7.50
CA GLY A 168 2.85 26.01 8.32
C GLY A 168 2.39 24.72 9.00
N TYR A 169 1.51 23.95 8.35
CA TYR A 169 1.12 22.61 8.81
C TYR A 169 2.10 21.56 8.31
N GLU A 170 2.14 20.41 8.99
CA GLU A 170 2.78 19.22 8.47
C GLU A 170 2.23 18.83 7.09
N ARG A 171 3.14 18.49 6.17
CA ARG A 171 2.82 18.15 4.78
C ARG A 171 2.66 16.64 4.60
N PHE A 172 2.08 16.24 3.47
CA PHE A 172 2.14 14.84 3.05
C PHE A 172 3.52 14.50 2.47
N GLU A 173 4.14 13.46 3.02
CA GLU A 173 5.44 12.93 2.59
C GLU A 173 5.30 11.74 1.65
N SER A 174 4.10 11.13 1.59
CA SER A 174 3.81 10.04 0.67
C SER A 174 2.40 10.11 0.07
N VAL A 175 2.24 9.51 -1.10
CA VAL A 175 0.95 9.18 -1.72
C VAL A 175 0.87 7.68 -2.00
N GLN A 176 -0.27 7.06 -1.68
CA GLN A 176 -0.60 5.66 -1.94
C GLN A 176 -1.66 5.55 -3.06
N PRO A 177 -1.25 5.39 -4.33
CA PRO A 177 -2.19 5.20 -5.44
C PRO A 177 -2.37 3.72 -5.84
N GLU A 178 -3.49 3.40 -6.50
CA GLU A 178 -3.60 2.17 -7.27
C GLU A 178 -2.71 2.29 -8.51
N TYR A 179 -1.83 1.31 -8.72
CA TYR A 179 -0.96 1.27 -9.90
C TYR A 179 -0.68 -0.17 -10.31
N ASN A 180 -0.90 -0.47 -11.59
CA ASN A 180 -0.59 -1.75 -12.21
C ASN A 180 -0.60 -1.58 -13.74
N PHE A 181 -0.26 -2.63 -14.49
CA PHE A 181 -0.23 -2.57 -15.96
C PHE A 181 -1.54 -2.07 -16.59
N ALA A 182 -2.71 -2.30 -15.97
CA ALA A 182 -4.02 -1.86 -16.49
C ALA A 182 -4.49 -0.51 -15.89
N LYS A 183 -3.78 0.04 -14.91
CA LYS A 183 -4.11 1.27 -14.19
C LYS A 183 -2.88 2.15 -14.09
N ARG A 184 -2.65 2.93 -15.14
CA ARG A 184 -1.46 3.78 -15.32
C ARG A 184 -1.78 5.28 -15.36
N ASP A 185 -3.01 5.67 -15.06
CA ASP A 185 -3.50 7.07 -15.12
C ASP A 185 -2.63 8.05 -14.30
N ILE A 186 -2.00 7.55 -13.22
CA ILE A 186 -1.16 8.34 -12.34
C ILE A 186 0.17 8.79 -12.98
N GLU A 187 0.61 8.13 -14.05
CA GLU A 187 1.86 8.47 -14.77
C GLU A 187 1.77 9.86 -15.43
N THR A 188 0.56 10.31 -15.80
CA THR A 188 0.37 11.57 -16.54
C THR A 188 0.54 12.80 -15.66
N GLU A 189 0.01 12.79 -14.44
CA GLU A 189 -0.11 13.99 -13.59
C GLU A 189 0.43 13.78 -12.18
N LEU A 190 0.11 12.65 -11.55
CA LEU A 190 0.48 12.42 -10.15
C LEU A 190 1.98 12.14 -10.01
N PHE A 191 2.57 11.32 -10.89
CA PHE A 191 4.00 11.02 -10.91
C PHE A 191 4.85 12.28 -11.10
N PRO A 192 4.62 13.12 -12.13
CA PRO A 192 5.33 14.39 -12.27
C PRO A 192 5.18 15.31 -11.04
N ALA A 193 3.97 15.42 -10.47
CA ALA A 193 3.74 16.22 -9.27
C ALA A 193 4.52 15.68 -8.05
N CYS A 194 4.60 14.36 -7.89
CA CYS A 194 5.35 13.72 -6.82
C CYS A 194 6.86 13.94 -6.96
N LEU A 195 7.40 13.85 -8.18
CA LEU A 195 8.81 14.16 -8.45
C LEU A 195 9.15 15.61 -8.12
N ASP A 196 8.36 16.55 -8.63
CA ASP A 196 8.55 17.99 -8.41
C ASP A 196 8.50 18.34 -6.92
N GLN A 197 7.51 17.81 -6.21
CA GLN A 197 7.30 18.10 -4.80
C GLN A 197 8.08 17.19 -3.84
N GLN A 198 8.80 16.20 -4.37
CA GLN A 198 9.53 15.17 -3.64
C GLN A 198 8.63 14.41 -2.65
N VAL A 199 7.46 13.99 -3.10
CA VAL A 199 6.52 13.14 -2.36
C VAL A 199 6.75 11.69 -2.80
N SER A 200 6.92 10.78 -1.85
CA SER A 200 7.11 9.36 -2.17
C SER A 200 5.84 8.72 -2.71
N VAL A 201 5.97 7.91 -3.76
CA VAL A 201 4.86 7.08 -4.26
C VAL A 201 4.99 5.67 -3.68
N ILE A 202 3.93 5.18 -3.04
CA ILE A 202 3.85 3.85 -2.44
C ILE A 202 2.65 3.06 -2.99
N PRO A 203 2.71 2.56 -4.24
CA PRO A 203 1.53 2.00 -4.90
C PRO A 203 1.05 0.69 -4.29
N TYR A 204 -0.25 0.44 -4.45
CA TYR A 204 -0.92 -0.82 -4.11
C TYR A 204 -1.62 -1.43 -5.34
N GLN A 205 -2.15 -2.66 -5.21
CA GLN A 205 -2.83 -3.42 -6.28
C GLN A 205 -1.97 -3.74 -7.51
N VAL A 206 -0.65 -3.80 -7.36
CA VAL A 206 0.29 -4.15 -8.44
C VAL A 206 0.00 -5.52 -9.07
N PHE A 207 -0.54 -6.46 -8.30
CA PHE A 207 -0.93 -7.80 -8.78
C PHE A 207 -2.38 -7.89 -9.27
N MET A 208 -3.08 -6.78 -9.47
CA MET A 208 -4.47 -6.77 -9.96
C MET A 208 -5.40 -7.67 -9.11
N GLY A 209 -5.35 -7.49 -7.79
CA GLY A 209 -6.10 -8.29 -6.82
C GLY A 209 -5.70 -9.76 -6.74
N GLY A 210 -4.47 -10.09 -7.16
CA GLY A 210 -3.89 -11.43 -7.14
C GLY A 210 -4.01 -12.18 -8.47
N VAL A 211 -4.77 -11.65 -9.45
CA VAL A 211 -4.91 -12.26 -10.78
C VAL A 211 -3.56 -12.33 -11.49
N LEU A 212 -2.73 -11.30 -11.34
CA LEU A 212 -1.45 -11.18 -12.03
C LEU A 212 -0.30 -11.95 -11.36
N THR A 213 -0.60 -12.85 -10.42
CA THR A 213 0.42 -13.75 -9.83
C THR A 213 0.83 -14.88 -10.78
N GLY A 214 0.09 -15.07 -11.87
CA GLY A 214 0.37 -16.10 -12.88
C GLY A 214 0.01 -17.52 -12.42
N THR A 215 -0.62 -17.69 -11.25
CA THR A 215 -0.98 -18.99 -10.69
C THR A 215 -2.36 -19.49 -11.12
N TYR A 216 -3.19 -18.63 -11.72
CA TYR A 216 -4.56 -18.95 -12.09
C TYR A 216 -4.69 -19.24 -13.58
N ASP A 217 -5.50 -20.23 -13.90
CA ASP A 217 -5.99 -20.51 -15.25
C ASP A 217 -7.46 -20.06 -15.31
N ALA A 218 -7.82 -19.31 -16.35
CA ALA A 218 -9.17 -18.81 -16.57
C ALA A 218 -10.25 -19.91 -16.54
N LYS A 219 -9.87 -21.16 -16.86
CA LYS A 219 -10.76 -22.31 -16.96
C LYS A 219 -10.85 -23.14 -15.68
N VAL A 220 -10.04 -22.83 -14.66
CA VAL A 220 -9.94 -23.60 -13.42
C VAL A 220 -10.39 -22.74 -12.24
N GLN A 221 -11.19 -23.32 -11.34
CA GLN A 221 -11.58 -22.60 -10.13
C GLN A 221 -10.36 -22.39 -9.21
N PRO A 222 -10.21 -21.19 -8.62
CA PRO A 222 -9.18 -20.94 -7.61
C PRO A 222 -9.27 -21.88 -6.41
N PRO A 223 -8.14 -22.27 -5.79
CA PRO A 223 -8.14 -23.05 -4.55
C PRO A 223 -8.93 -22.35 -3.43
N GLU A 224 -9.66 -23.12 -2.61
CA GLU A 224 -10.53 -22.59 -1.55
C GLU A 224 -9.77 -21.77 -0.48
N ASP A 225 -8.51 -22.08 -0.24
CA ASP A 225 -7.65 -21.40 0.73
C ASP A 225 -6.86 -20.21 0.15
N SER A 226 -7.21 -19.79 -1.08
CA SER A 226 -6.57 -18.66 -1.77
C SER A 226 -7.38 -17.37 -1.63
N HIS A 227 -6.70 -16.21 -1.68
CA HIS A 227 -7.35 -14.90 -1.76
C HIS A 227 -8.39 -14.86 -2.90
N MET A 228 -8.10 -15.50 -4.04
CA MET A 228 -9.00 -15.53 -5.19
C MET A 228 -10.28 -16.33 -4.98
N ALA A 229 -10.38 -17.19 -3.96
CA ALA A 229 -11.64 -17.81 -3.56
C ALA A 229 -12.47 -16.94 -2.60
N SER A 230 -11.87 -15.88 -2.02
CA SER A 230 -12.56 -15.00 -1.07
C SER A 230 -13.60 -14.10 -1.74
N ARG A 231 -14.59 -13.63 -0.96
CA ARG A 231 -15.56 -12.63 -1.39
C ARG A 231 -14.91 -11.29 -1.76
N HIS A 232 -13.76 -10.95 -1.19
CA HIS A 232 -13.09 -9.67 -1.42
C HIS A 232 -12.37 -9.65 -2.78
N ALA A 233 -12.08 -10.82 -3.37
CA ALA A 233 -11.63 -10.92 -4.74
C ALA A 233 -12.74 -10.60 -5.77
N ALA A 234 -14.00 -10.45 -5.39
CA ALA A 234 -15.10 -10.21 -6.33
C ALA A 234 -14.89 -8.95 -7.19
N ARG A 235 -14.44 -7.84 -6.58
CA ARG A 235 -14.10 -6.62 -7.32
C ARG A 235 -12.96 -6.87 -8.30
N ALA A 236 -11.88 -7.47 -7.82
CA ALA A 236 -10.72 -7.80 -8.65
C ALA A 236 -11.09 -8.73 -9.82
N LYS A 237 -11.92 -9.76 -9.59
CA LYS A 237 -12.44 -10.64 -10.64
C LYS A 237 -13.27 -9.86 -11.66
N GLY A 238 -14.21 -9.04 -11.19
CA GLY A 238 -15.07 -8.25 -12.06
C GLY A 238 -14.30 -7.29 -12.96
N THR A 239 -13.15 -6.79 -12.51
CA THR A 239 -12.29 -5.87 -13.27
C THR A 239 -11.24 -6.59 -14.13
N TYR A 240 -10.55 -7.58 -13.57
CA TYR A 240 -9.31 -8.14 -14.12
C TYR A 240 -9.43 -9.59 -14.61
N TRP A 241 -10.53 -10.32 -14.34
CA TRP A 241 -10.70 -11.69 -14.82
C TRP A 241 -11.24 -11.72 -16.26
N ASN A 242 -10.39 -11.35 -17.22
CA ASN A 242 -10.75 -11.24 -18.63
C ASN A 242 -9.59 -11.64 -19.55
N ASP A 243 -9.90 -11.90 -20.83
CA ASP A 243 -8.92 -12.37 -21.83
C ASP A 243 -7.71 -11.46 -21.99
N SER A 244 -7.88 -10.14 -21.82
CA SER A 244 -6.78 -9.18 -21.92
C SER A 244 -5.74 -9.42 -20.83
N THR A 245 -6.22 -9.63 -19.60
CA THR A 245 -5.35 -9.92 -18.45
C THR A 245 -4.67 -11.28 -18.59
N PHE A 246 -5.36 -12.30 -19.09
CA PHE A 246 -4.73 -13.60 -19.33
C PHE A 246 -3.67 -13.56 -20.44
N ARG A 247 -3.86 -12.77 -21.51
CA ARG A 247 -2.79 -12.52 -22.51
C ARG A 247 -1.60 -11.81 -21.89
N MET A 248 -1.83 -10.83 -21.01
CA MET A 248 -0.76 -10.17 -20.27
C MET A 248 0.03 -11.16 -19.41
N ILE A 249 -0.65 -12.09 -18.73
CA ILE A 249 -0.02 -13.15 -17.94
C ILE A 249 0.89 -14.04 -18.82
N GLU A 250 0.47 -14.40 -20.04
CA GLU A 250 1.33 -15.19 -20.95
C GLU A 250 2.60 -14.43 -21.36
N THR A 251 2.50 -13.14 -21.64
CA THR A 251 3.68 -12.30 -21.91
C THR A 251 4.59 -12.24 -20.70
N LEU A 252 4.03 -12.05 -19.50
CA LEU A 252 4.80 -12.03 -18.25
C LEU A 252 5.47 -13.39 -17.97
N ARG A 253 4.81 -14.52 -18.25
CA ARG A 253 5.39 -15.86 -18.13
C ARG A 253 6.59 -16.05 -19.05
N THR A 254 6.49 -15.52 -20.27
CA THR A 254 7.58 -15.57 -21.25
C THR A 254 8.79 -14.79 -20.74
N VAL A 255 8.59 -13.53 -20.32
CA VAL A 255 9.65 -12.68 -19.74
C VAL A 255 10.25 -13.30 -18.48
N ALA A 256 9.40 -13.84 -17.60
CA ALA A 256 9.83 -14.50 -16.37
C ALA A 256 10.76 -15.70 -16.69
N SER A 257 10.40 -16.52 -17.69
CA SER A 257 11.24 -17.63 -18.15
C SER A 257 12.56 -17.17 -18.76
N GLU A 258 12.58 -16.08 -19.54
CA GLU A 258 13.80 -15.52 -20.13
C GLU A 258 14.80 -15.04 -19.06
N LEU A 259 14.29 -14.48 -17.97
CA LEU A 259 15.10 -13.90 -16.89
C LEU A 259 15.34 -14.86 -15.71
N GLY A 260 14.80 -16.09 -15.76
CA GLY A 260 14.90 -17.05 -14.66
C GLY A 260 14.19 -16.58 -13.38
N ALA A 261 13.13 -15.79 -13.53
CA ALA A 261 12.32 -15.22 -12.45
C ALA A 261 10.89 -15.78 -12.48
N SER A 262 10.09 -15.41 -11.49
CA SER A 262 8.65 -15.67 -11.42
C SER A 262 7.86 -14.45 -11.90
N VAL A 263 6.62 -14.66 -12.33
CA VAL A 263 5.72 -13.58 -12.74
C VAL A 263 5.57 -12.50 -11.65
N PRO A 264 5.34 -12.84 -10.35
CA PRO A 264 5.30 -11.83 -9.30
C PRO A 264 6.58 -10.99 -9.20
N GLN A 265 7.76 -11.62 -9.35
CA GLN A 265 9.03 -10.89 -9.33
C GLN A 265 9.14 -9.92 -10.51
N ILE A 266 8.73 -10.31 -11.71
CA ILE A 266 8.73 -9.41 -12.88
C ILE A 266 7.80 -8.21 -12.67
N VAL A 267 6.58 -8.45 -12.15
CA VAL A 267 5.62 -7.38 -11.88
C VAL A 267 6.18 -6.38 -10.87
N LEU A 268 6.76 -6.87 -9.77
CA LEU A 268 7.35 -6.03 -8.74
C LEU A 268 8.59 -5.28 -9.23
N ALA A 269 9.49 -5.95 -9.94
CA ALA A 269 10.67 -5.31 -10.53
C ALA A 269 10.27 -4.22 -11.52
N TRP A 270 9.21 -4.44 -12.31
CA TRP A 270 8.68 -3.43 -13.21
C TRP A 270 8.11 -2.23 -12.45
N THR A 271 7.35 -2.45 -11.39
CA THR A 271 6.84 -1.35 -10.57
C THR A 271 7.97 -0.57 -9.89
N LEU A 272 8.97 -1.26 -9.34
CA LEU A 272 10.15 -0.65 -8.70
C LEU A 272 11.08 0.05 -9.70
N SER A 273 11.00 -0.28 -10.99
CA SER A 273 11.78 0.40 -12.03
C SER A 273 11.36 1.86 -12.26
N LYS A 274 10.18 2.26 -11.76
CA LYS A 274 9.67 3.63 -11.91
C LYS A 274 10.40 4.55 -10.91
N PRO A 275 11.07 5.62 -11.37
CA PRO A 275 11.85 6.49 -10.48
C PRO A 275 11.02 7.18 -9.39
N GLU A 276 9.70 7.29 -9.59
CA GLU A 276 8.75 7.86 -8.63
C GLU A 276 8.41 6.92 -7.47
N VAL A 277 8.53 5.61 -7.69
CA VAL A 277 8.12 4.58 -6.74
C VAL A 277 9.19 4.41 -5.67
N THR A 278 8.81 4.70 -4.43
CA THR A 278 9.69 4.58 -3.26
C THR A 278 9.63 3.19 -2.63
N SER A 279 8.45 2.59 -2.58
CA SER A 279 8.20 1.26 -2.02
C SER A 279 6.91 0.70 -2.62
N VAL A 280 6.74 -0.61 -2.69
CA VAL A 280 5.55 -1.26 -3.28
C VAL A 280 4.80 -2.06 -2.21
N ILE A 281 3.50 -1.80 -2.07
CA ILE A 281 2.64 -2.48 -1.10
C ILE A 281 2.17 -3.82 -1.68
N VAL A 282 2.54 -4.91 -1.01
CA VAL A 282 2.21 -6.27 -1.40
C VAL A 282 1.61 -7.06 -0.25
N GLY A 283 0.49 -7.73 -0.53
CA GLY A 283 -0.09 -8.68 0.41
C GLY A 283 0.69 -10.00 0.40
N SER A 284 0.91 -10.57 1.60
CA SER A 284 1.43 -11.93 1.76
C SER A 284 0.58 -12.67 2.78
N SER A 285 0.06 -13.85 2.42
CA SER A 285 -0.68 -14.71 3.34
C SER A 285 0.18 -15.84 3.90
N ARG A 286 1.37 -16.07 3.34
CA ARG A 286 2.32 -17.10 3.80
C ARG A 286 3.76 -16.55 3.84
N PRO A 287 4.61 -17.02 4.78
CA PRO A 287 6.00 -16.53 4.92
C PRO A 287 6.83 -16.62 3.64
N GLU A 288 6.66 -17.69 2.85
CA GLU A 288 7.45 -17.92 1.64
C GLU A 288 7.15 -16.88 0.54
N GLN A 289 5.95 -16.29 0.56
CA GLN A 289 5.59 -15.21 -0.36
C GLN A 289 6.37 -13.94 -0.03
N VAL A 290 6.71 -13.69 1.24
CA VAL A 290 7.52 -12.54 1.65
C VAL A 290 8.92 -12.65 1.06
N ALA A 291 9.57 -13.81 1.22
CA ALA A 291 10.87 -14.09 0.63
C ALA A 291 10.86 -13.90 -0.90
N SER A 292 9.82 -14.43 -1.56
CA SER A 292 9.63 -14.29 -3.01
C SER A 292 9.45 -12.82 -3.43
N ASN A 293 8.67 -12.04 -2.69
CA ASN A 293 8.45 -10.63 -2.99
C ASN A 293 9.74 -9.81 -2.79
N VAL A 294 10.48 -10.08 -1.72
CA VAL A 294 11.77 -9.43 -1.43
C VAL A 294 12.78 -9.68 -2.53
N SER A 295 12.90 -10.93 -3.00
CA SER A 295 13.84 -11.26 -4.08
C SER A 295 13.57 -10.56 -5.42
N ALA A 296 12.39 -9.93 -5.58
CA ALA A 296 12.10 -9.12 -6.76
C ALA A 296 12.99 -7.86 -6.85
N THR A 297 13.51 -7.35 -5.72
CA THR A 297 14.41 -6.18 -5.71
C THR A 297 15.77 -6.45 -6.36
N ASP A 298 16.12 -7.73 -6.53
CA ASP A 298 17.39 -8.14 -7.15
C ASP A 298 17.24 -8.41 -8.66
N VAL A 299 16.02 -8.33 -9.20
CA VAL A 299 15.75 -8.57 -10.62
C VAL A 299 16.08 -7.32 -11.43
N VAL A 300 17.07 -7.44 -12.30
CA VAL A 300 17.42 -6.42 -13.28
C VAL A 300 16.59 -6.62 -14.54
N LEU A 301 15.83 -5.61 -14.94
CA LEU A 301 15.09 -5.59 -16.20
C LEU A 301 15.93 -4.92 -17.29
N PRO A 302 16.41 -5.66 -18.32
CA PRO A 302 17.06 -5.04 -19.47
C PRO A 302 16.15 -4.03 -20.17
N PRO A 303 16.69 -2.98 -20.82
CA PRO A 303 15.88 -1.96 -21.49
C PRO A 303 14.84 -2.53 -22.46
N GLU A 304 15.21 -3.52 -23.25
CA GLU A 304 14.31 -4.18 -24.21
C GLU A 304 13.17 -4.97 -23.54
N VAL A 305 13.42 -5.52 -22.35
CA VAL A 305 12.38 -6.18 -21.54
C VAL A 305 11.47 -5.12 -20.92
N LEU A 306 12.06 -4.03 -20.40
CA LEU A 306 11.30 -2.94 -19.82
C LEU A 306 10.36 -2.30 -20.86
N ASP A 307 10.81 -2.11 -22.10
CA ASP A 307 9.97 -1.62 -23.20
C ASP A 307 8.81 -2.57 -23.50
N ARG A 308 9.05 -3.89 -23.56
CA ARG A 308 7.99 -4.90 -23.73
C ARG A 308 6.97 -4.85 -22.61
N LEU A 309 7.43 -4.68 -21.37
CA LEU A 309 6.56 -4.59 -20.19
C LEU A 309 5.77 -3.27 -20.19
N ASN A 310 6.39 -2.16 -20.59
CA ASN A 310 5.72 -0.86 -20.70
C ASN A 310 4.63 -0.85 -21.79
N ALA A 311 4.75 -1.67 -22.83
CA ALA A 311 3.70 -1.83 -23.83
C ALA A 311 2.50 -2.67 -23.32
N LEU A 312 2.56 -3.26 -22.12
CA LEU A 312 1.45 -4.01 -21.55
C LEU A 312 0.40 -3.06 -20.97
N GLY A 313 -0.87 -3.34 -21.29
CA GLY A 313 -2.02 -2.59 -20.77
C GLY A 313 -2.30 -1.25 -21.46
N GLU A 314 -1.50 -0.93 -22.49
CA GLU A 314 -1.87 0.05 -23.53
C GLU A 314 -2.96 -0.48 -24.48
#